data_AF-A0AA37TC12-F1
#
_entry.id   AF-A0AA37TC12-F1
#
_cell.length_a   1.000
_cell.length_b   1.000
_cell.length_c   1.000
_cell.angle_alpha   90.00
_cell.angle_beta   90.00
_cell.angle_gamma   90.00
#
_symmetry.space_group_name_H-M   'P 1'
#
loop_
_entity.id
_entity.type
_entity.pdbx_description
1 polymer ?
#
loop_
_entity_poly.entity_id
_entity_poly.type
_entity_poly.pdbx_seq_one_letter_code
_entity_poly.pdbx_strand_id
1 'polypeptide(L)'
;MADCDDPTGIPDRKSVLTSRSWGGRIAGQADEFRADATSDEAVPYRFRIDPKDGVGAGAWSGRVFVENFEITKANNGTVNFTSQFRGDGPLAWGPWTCAGLRPAAPW
;
A
#
# COMPACT_ATOMS: atom_id res chain seq x y z
N MET A 1 -15.73 33.11 -5.92
CA MET A 1 -15.51 34.56 -5.83
C MET A 1 -14.25 34.86 -6.62
N ALA A 2 -14.36 35.68 -7.66
CA ALA A 2 -13.21 36.15 -8.43
C ALA A 2 -12.45 37.18 -7.58
N ASP A 3 -11.13 37.10 -7.58
CA ASP A 3 -10.25 38.10 -6.99
C ASP A 3 -10.34 39.38 -7.84
N CYS A 4 -10.57 40.53 -7.20
CA CYS A 4 -10.85 41.79 -7.88
C CYS A 4 -9.60 42.67 -8.08
N ASP A 5 -8.42 42.22 -7.65
CA ASP A 5 -7.20 43.04 -7.67
C ASP A 5 -6.30 42.85 -8.91
N ASP A 6 -6.56 41.85 -9.77
CA ASP A 6 -5.89 41.70 -11.09
C ASP A 6 -6.80 40.98 -12.12
N PRO A 7 -7.52 41.72 -12.98
CA PRO A 7 -8.43 41.13 -13.97
C PRO A 7 -7.71 40.49 -15.17
N THR A 8 -6.37 40.56 -15.24
CA THR A 8 -5.56 40.02 -16.34
C THR A 8 -4.55 38.96 -15.92
N GLY A 9 -4.32 38.79 -14.62
CA GLY A 9 -3.52 37.71 -14.07
C GLY A 9 -4.11 36.36 -14.45
N ILE A 10 -3.29 35.46 -14.99
CA ILE A 10 -3.68 34.07 -15.24
C ILE A 10 -4.24 33.54 -13.92
N PRO A 11 -5.53 33.16 -13.84
CA PRO A 11 -6.15 32.84 -12.57
C PRO A 11 -5.36 31.70 -11.94
N ASP A 12 -4.74 32.00 -10.80
CA ASP A 12 -3.93 31.03 -10.08
C ASP A 12 -4.85 29.86 -9.76
N ARG A 13 -4.67 28.75 -10.46
CA ARG A 13 -5.45 27.54 -10.23
C ARG A 13 -5.08 27.07 -8.83
N LYS A 14 -5.84 27.49 -7.82
CA LYS A 14 -5.89 26.78 -6.54
C LYS A 14 -6.26 25.34 -6.84
N SER A 15 -5.24 24.48 -6.89
CA SER A 15 -5.39 23.04 -7.00
C SER A 15 -5.98 22.57 -5.67
N VAL A 16 -7.31 22.55 -5.61
CA VAL A 16 -8.02 21.95 -4.49
C VAL A 16 -7.77 20.45 -4.60
N LEU A 17 -7.12 19.86 -3.60
CA LEU A 17 -6.89 18.43 -3.55
C LEU A 17 -8.24 17.72 -3.39
N THR A 18 -8.82 17.27 -4.50
CA THR A 18 -10.17 16.71 -4.57
C THR A 18 -10.25 15.26 -4.11
N SER A 19 -9.15 14.49 -4.23
CA SER A 19 -9.07 13.13 -3.70
C SER A 19 -7.61 12.71 -3.46
N ARG A 20 -7.40 11.86 -2.46
CA ARG A 20 -6.13 11.15 -2.25
C ARG A 20 -6.36 9.69 -2.56
N SER A 21 -5.80 9.21 -3.65
CA SER A 21 -5.66 7.79 -3.93
C SER A 21 -4.23 7.36 -3.62
N TRP A 22 -4.07 6.14 -3.14
CA TRP A 22 -2.78 5.48 -3.00
C TRP A 22 -2.87 4.13 -3.70
N GLY A 23 -1.74 3.61 -4.13
CA GLY A 23 -1.68 2.37 -4.89
C GLY A 23 -0.22 2.07 -5.21
N GLY A 24 0.02 0.90 -5.76
CA GLY A 24 1.38 0.49 -6.03
C GLY A 24 1.48 -0.80 -6.82
N ARG A 25 2.72 -1.11 -7.17
CA ARG A 25 3.12 -2.38 -7.77
C ARG A 25 4.12 -3.04 -6.85
N ILE A 26 3.86 -4.29 -6.49
CA ILE A 26 4.82 -5.14 -5.78
C ILE A 26 5.24 -6.23 -6.74
N ALA A 27 6.55 -6.45 -6.83
CA ALA A 27 7.12 -7.60 -7.52
C ALA A 27 8.04 -8.33 -6.57
N GLY A 28 8.05 -9.66 -6.65
CA GLY A 28 8.87 -10.46 -5.75
C GLY A 28 8.97 -11.91 -6.19
N GLN A 29 9.71 -12.67 -5.41
CA GLN A 29 9.83 -14.11 -5.53
C GLN A 29 9.20 -14.73 -4.30
N ALA A 30 8.38 -15.76 -4.48
CA ALA A 30 7.78 -16.51 -3.39
C ALA A 30 7.73 -17.99 -3.74
N ASP A 31 7.79 -18.84 -2.73
CA ASP A 31 7.50 -20.27 -2.89
C ASP A 31 5.97 -20.48 -2.97
N GLU A 32 5.20 -19.65 -2.25
CA GLU A 32 3.75 -19.61 -2.29
C GLU A 32 3.27 -18.16 -2.13
N PHE A 33 2.47 -17.66 -3.09
CA PHE A 33 1.84 -16.35 -2.99
C PHE A 33 0.39 -16.44 -3.47
N ARG A 34 -0.53 -16.03 -2.60
CA ARG A 34 -1.96 -15.97 -2.88
C ARG A 34 -2.40 -14.52 -2.79
N ALA A 35 -2.84 -13.98 -3.93
CA ALA A 35 -3.50 -12.68 -3.97
C ALA A 35 -5.02 -12.87 -3.97
N ASP A 36 -5.74 -11.98 -3.30
CA ASP A 36 -7.21 -11.91 -3.36
C ASP A 36 -7.68 -11.22 -4.64
N ALA A 37 -7.11 -11.63 -5.79
CA ALA A 37 -7.34 -11.03 -7.11
C ALA A 37 -8.75 -11.25 -7.67
N THR A 38 -9.54 -12.13 -7.04
CA THR A 38 -10.95 -12.39 -7.40
C THR A 38 -11.92 -11.76 -6.40
N SER A 39 -11.44 -10.97 -5.44
CA SER A 39 -12.31 -10.34 -4.46
C SER A 39 -12.97 -9.10 -5.08
N ASP A 40 -14.29 -9.03 -5.01
CA ASP A 40 -15.06 -7.85 -5.37
C ASP A 40 -14.99 -6.76 -4.27
N GLU A 41 -14.40 -7.08 -3.12
CA GLU A 41 -14.26 -6.19 -1.97
C GLU A 41 -12.80 -5.81 -1.69
N ALA A 42 -12.60 -4.62 -1.12
CA ALA A 42 -11.28 -4.19 -0.70
C ALA A 42 -10.81 -5.03 0.50
N VAL A 43 -9.70 -5.73 0.34
CA VAL A 43 -9.13 -6.64 1.34
C VAL A 43 -8.12 -5.89 2.23
N PRO A 44 -8.11 -6.10 3.56
CA PRO A 44 -7.14 -5.47 4.43
C PRO A 44 -5.71 -5.99 4.19
N TYR A 45 -4.81 -5.10 3.79
CA TYR A 45 -3.39 -5.38 3.61
C TYR A 45 -2.53 -4.61 4.63
N ARG A 46 -1.38 -5.19 4.96
CA ARG A 46 -0.38 -4.56 5.83
C ARG A 46 1.01 -4.64 5.21
N PHE A 47 1.60 -3.49 4.92
CA PHE A 47 2.97 -3.38 4.43
C PHE A 47 3.88 -3.06 5.61
N ARG A 48 4.76 -4.00 5.95
CA ARG A 48 5.70 -3.85 7.06
C ARG A 48 7.01 -3.28 6.55
N ILE A 49 7.55 -2.31 7.26
CA ILE A 49 8.89 -1.79 7.08
C ILE A 49 9.67 -2.25 8.30
N ASP A 50 10.63 -3.15 8.08
CA ASP A 50 11.52 -3.68 9.11
C ASP A 50 12.97 -3.32 8.76
N PRO A 51 13.45 -2.14 9.17
CA PRO A 51 14.82 -1.73 8.94
C PRO A 51 15.74 -2.52 9.87
N LYS A 52 16.91 -2.90 9.36
CA LYS A 52 17.93 -3.68 10.09
C LYS A 52 18.31 -3.06 11.45
N ASP A 53 18.24 -1.74 11.54
CA ASP A 53 18.68 -0.97 12.71
C ASP A 53 17.51 -0.68 13.68
N GLY A 54 16.29 -1.17 13.40
CA GLY A 54 15.08 -1.01 14.21
C GLY A 54 14.48 0.40 14.23
N VAL A 55 15.24 1.43 13.86
CA VAL A 55 14.78 2.82 13.75
C VAL A 55 13.92 2.98 12.50
N GLY A 56 12.66 3.37 12.68
CA GLY A 56 11.70 3.52 11.56
C GLY A 56 10.91 2.24 11.26
N ALA A 57 11.00 1.23 12.13
CA ALA A 57 10.13 0.06 12.04
C ALA A 57 8.67 0.45 12.19
N GLY A 58 7.84 -0.01 11.27
CA GLY A 58 6.42 0.31 11.27
C GLY A 58 5.64 -0.45 10.24
N ALA A 59 4.35 -0.19 10.21
CA ALA A 59 3.48 -0.82 9.24
C ALA A 59 2.46 0.17 8.70
N TRP A 60 2.33 0.17 7.38
CA TRP A 60 1.20 0.77 6.70
C TRP A 60 0.06 -0.25 6.69
N SER A 61 -1.12 0.16 7.14
CA SER A 61 -2.34 -0.65 7.06
C SER A 61 -3.41 0.08 6.27
N GLY A 62 -4.08 -0.62 5.37
CA GLY A 62 -5.14 -0.08 4.52
C GLY A 62 -5.87 -1.20 3.79
N ARG A 63 -7.00 -0.89 3.16
CA ARG A 63 -7.72 -1.84 2.31
C ARG A 63 -7.26 -1.67 0.87
N VAL A 64 -7.15 -2.77 0.12
CA VAL A 64 -6.70 -2.75 -1.27
C VAL A 64 -7.59 -3.61 -2.15
N PHE A 65 -7.77 -3.15 -3.38
CA PHE A 65 -8.23 -3.95 -4.50
C PHE A 65 -7.00 -4.42 -5.29
N VAL A 66 -6.90 -5.72 -5.54
CA VAL A 66 -5.87 -6.28 -6.43
C VAL A 66 -6.41 -6.19 -7.85
N GLU A 67 -5.79 -5.35 -8.67
CA GLU A 67 -6.27 -5.05 -10.03
C GLU A 67 -5.67 -5.97 -11.08
N ASN A 68 -4.39 -6.27 -10.90
CA ASN A 68 -3.66 -7.14 -11.79
C ASN A 68 -2.75 -8.03 -10.97
N PHE A 69 -2.72 -9.30 -11.32
CA PHE A 69 -1.89 -10.29 -10.66
C PHE A 69 -1.32 -11.25 -11.70
N GLU A 70 0.00 -11.19 -11.85
CA GLU A 70 0.74 -11.98 -12.83
C GLU A 70 1.71 -12.89 -12.09
N ILE A 71 1.66 -14.18 -12.46
CA ILE A 71 2.58 -15.20 -11.96
C ILE A 71 3.42 -15.70 -13.13
N THR A 72 4.74 -15.66 -12.98
CA THR A 72 5.69 -16.24 -13.92
C THR A 72 6.53 -17.29 -13.21
N LYS A 73 6.55 -18.51 -13.74
CA LYS A 73 7.37 -19.59 -13.20
C LYS A 73 8.77 -19.50 -13.80
N ALA A 74 9.80 -19.39 -12.95
CA ALA A 74 11.18 -19.55 -13.38
C ALA A 74 11.54 -21.03 -13.46
N ASN A 75 12.42 -21.41 -14.40
CA ASN A 75 12.85 -22.80 -14.61
C ASN A 75 13.55 -23.45 -13.40
N ASN A 76 13.90 -22.68 -12.38
CA ASN A 76 14.54 -23.14 -11.15
C ASN A 76 13.53 -23.44 -10.02
N GLY A 77 12.24 -23.50 -10.30
CA GLY A 77 11.20 -23.78 -9.30
C GLY A 77 10.70 -22.55 -8.52
N THR A 78 11.40 -21.42 -8.62
CA THR A 78 10.98 -20.14 -8.03
C THR A 78 9.81 -19.53 -8.79
N VAL A 79 8.80 -19.04 -8.06
CA VAL A 79 7.68 -18.31 -8.64
C VAL A 79 7.93 -16.82 -8.49
N ASN A 80 8.06 -16.12 -9.62
CA ASN A 80 8.07 -14.67 -9.65
C ASN A 80 6.62 -14.19 -9.72
N PHE A 81 6.26 -13.22 -8.90
CA PHE A 81 4.95 -12.61 -8.93
C PHE A 81 5.07 -11.10 -9.12
N THR A 82 4.09 -10.54 -9.82
CA THR A 82 3.82 -9.11 -9.87
C THR A 82 2.37 -8.88 -9.49
N SER A 83 2.11 -7.98 -8.55
CA SER A 83 0.76 -7.55 -8.19
C SER A 83 0.66 -6.02 -8.29
N GLN A 84 -0.36 -5.54 -8.97
CA GLN A 84 -0.78 -4.14 -8.95
C GLN A 84 -2.02 -4.01 -8.07
N PHE A 85 -1.99 -3.03 -7.17
CA PHE A 85 -3.08 -2.81 -6.23
C PHE A 85 -3.44 -1.33 -6.16
N ARG A 86 -4.72 -1.09 -5.89
CA ARG A 86 -5.26 0.22 -5.59
C ARG A 86 -5.77 0.24 -4.16
N GLY A 87 -5.36 1.25 -3.41
CA GLY A 87 -5.85 1.51 -2.07
C GLY A 87 -7.28 2.02 -2.09
N ASP A 88 -8.09 1.46 -1.20
CA ASP A 88 -9.42 1.94 -0.86
C ASP A 88 -9.38 2.63 0.50
N GLY A 89 -9.74 3.90 0.52
CA GLY A 89 -9.77 4.71 1.75
C GLY A 89 -8.38 5.11 2.28
N PRO A 90 -8.30 5.52 3.57
CA PRO A 90 -7.09 6.06 4.15
C PRO A 90 -6.01 5.00 4.38
N LEU A 91 -4.76 5.36 4.09
CA LEU A 91 -3.58 4.59 4.45
C LEU A 91 -3.04 5.07 5.81
N ALA A 92 -3.03 4.21 6.82
CA ALA A 92 -2.61 4.57 8.17
C ALA A 92 -1.21 3.99 8.50
N TRP A 93 -0.33 4.83 9.04
CA TRP A 93 0.94 4.40 9.61
C TRP A 93 0.76 4.04 11.09
N GLY A 94 1.26 2.88 11.49
CA GLY A 94 1.34 2.49 12.89
C GLY A 94 2.79 2.14 13.28
N PRO A 95 3.24 2.52 14.49
CA PRO A 95 4.51 2.02 15.01
C PRO A 95 4.44 0.50 15.16
N TRP A 96 5.44 -0.20 14.63
CA TRP A 96 5.56 -1.64 14.81
C TRP A 96 6.44 -1.88 16.02
N THR A 97 5.82 -2.06 17.18
CA THR A 97 6.54 -2.49 18.38
C THR A 97 6.75 -4.00 18.31
N CYS A 98 7.98 -4.47 18.50
CA CYS A 98 8.32 -5.90 18.68
C CYS A 98 7.52 -6.61 19.80
N ALA A 99 6.73 -5.88 20.60
CA ALA A 99 5.86 -6.43 21.65
C ALA A 99 4.73 -7.36 21.12
N GLY A 100 4.41 -7.32 19.82
CA GLY A 100 3.38 -8.19 19.23
C GLY A 100 3.81 -9.61 18.88
N LEU A 101 5.09 -9.97 19.07
CA LEU A 101 5.65 -11.29 18.73
C LEU A 101 5.99 -12.16 19.95
N ARG A 102 5.64 -11.73 21.18
CA ARG A 102 5.68 -12.67 22.30
C ARG A 102 4.48 -13.62 22.17
N PRO A 103 4.66 -14.93 21.90
CA PRO A 103 3.61 -15.88 22.20
C PRO A 103 3.25 -15.68 23.67
N ALA A 104 1.95 -15.59 23.96
CA ALA A 104 1.48 -15.60 25.34
C ALA A 104 2.16 -16.78 26.05
N ALA A 105 2.90 -16.49 27.12
CA ALA A 105 3.55 -17.50 27.91
C ALA A 105 2.48 -18.53 28.35
N PRO A 106 2.71 -19.84 28.17
CA PRO A 106 1.79 -20.83 28.70
C PRO A 106 1.91 -20.79 30.23
N TRP A 107 0.81 -20.49 30.90
CA TRP A 107 0.57 -20.99 32.25
C TRP A 107 -0.02 -22.40 32.14
#